data_AF-A0A7W0WVD5-F1
#
_entry.id   AF-A0A7W0WVD5-F1
#
_cell.length_a   1.000
_cell.length_b   1.000
_cell.length_c   1.000
_cell.angle_alpha   90.00
_cell.angle_beta   90.00
_cell.angle_gamma   90.00
#
_symmetry.space_group_name_H-M   'P 1'
#
loop_
_entity.id
_entity.type
_entity.pdbx_description
1 polymer ?
#
loop_
_entity_poly.entity_id
_entity_poly.type
_entity_poly.pdbx_seq_one_letter_code
_entity_poly.pdbx_strand_id
1 'polypeptide(L)'
;VPPVRPSTPSVAPPAPSRPGPPPPPAARPAPINTARIRTEPGVARVGPPPGMTDADVNVLYANYVKAKEAVGEKAGPGSYGKLLQTINAQAPKIMEQYKAKGVDFQVVVKDNQVVIRAKPKP
;
A
#
# COMPACT_ATOMS: atom_id res chain seq x y z
N VAL A 1 -61.42 -5.72 -8.68
CA VAL A 1 -61.80 -4.84 -7.56
C VAL A 1 -62.36 -5.76 -6.46
N PRO A 2 -61.90 -5.65 -5.20
CA PRO A 2 -61.89 -6.73 -4.18
C PRO A 2 -63.21 -6.72 -3.35
N PRO A 3 -63.50 -7.64 -2.39
CA PRO A 3 -62.79 -7.70 -1.10
C PRO A 3 -62.76 -9.10 -0.42
N VAL A 4 -61.83 -9.32 0.52
CA VAL A 4 -62.16 -9.87 1.85
C VAL A 4 -61.04 -9.53 2.83
N ARG A 5 -61.45 -9.06 4.00
CA ARG A 5 -60.67 -8.53 5.13
C ARG A 5 -60.35 -9.69 6.12
N PRO A 6 -60.08 -9.43 7.42
CA PRO A 6 -58.76 -9.42 8.04
C PRO A 6 -58.61 -10.57 9.07
N SER A 7 -57.38 -10.95 9.42
CA SER A 7 -57.14 -11.81 10.59
C SER A 7 -56.19 -11.12 11.56
N THR A 8 -56.79 -10.69 12.67
CA THR A 8 -56.19 -10.13 13.88
C THR A 8 -55.41 -11.18 14.69
N PRO A 9 -54.57 -10.73 15.65
CA PRO A 9 -53.47 -11.52 16.20
C PRO A 9 -53.92 -12.46 17.32
N SER A 10 -53.31 -13.64 17.36
CA SER A 10 -53.46 -14.60 18.46
C SER A 10 -52.41 -14.31 19.53
N VAL A 11 -52.87 -13.76 20.66
CA VAL A 11 -52.08 -13.61 21.88
C VAL A 11 -52.10 -14.95 22.61
N ALA A 12 -50.92 -15.53 22.85
CA ALA A 12 -50.73 -16.72 23.68
C ALA A 12 -49.91 -16.37 24.95
N PRO A 13 -50.22 -16.99 26.10
CA PRO A 13 -49.77 -16.61 27.45
C PRO A 13 -48.30 -16.98 27.77
N PRO A 14 -47.72 -16.44 28.87
CA PRO A 14 -46.29 -16.57 29.17
C PRO A 14 -45.95 -17.95 29.72
N ALA A 15 -44.84 -18.52 29.24
CA ALA A 15 -44.24 -19.77 29.73
C ALA A 15 -42.87 -19.48 30.41
N PRO A 16 -42.41 -20.36 31.31
CA PRO A 16 -41.71 -20.00 32.54
C PRO A 16 -40.23 -19.61 32.37
N SER A 17 -39.79 -18.68 33.20
CA SER A 17 -38.42 -18.22 33.35
C SER A 17 -37.47 -19.38 33.65
N ARG A 18 -36.67 -19.76 32.66
CA ARG A 18 -35.53 -20.66 32.85
C ARG A 18 -34.35 -19.82 33.39
N PRO A 19 -33.67 -20.21 34.48
CA PRO A 19 -32.47 -19.51 34.93
C PRO A 19 -31.44 -19.51 33.80
N GLY A 20 -31.03 -18.32 33.37
CA GLY A 20 -30.04 -18.15 32.31
C GLY A 20 -28.67 -18.72 32.72
N PRO A 21 -27.82 -19.09 31.76
CA PRO A 21 -26.43 -19.44 32.06
C PRO A 21 -25.71 -18.24 32.71
N PRO A 22 -24.72 -18.48 33.59
CA PRO A 22 -23.97 -17.40 34.21
C PRO A 22 -23.26 -16.55 33.14
N PRO A 23 -23.08 -15.24 33.37
CA PRO A 23 -22.32 -14.40 32.46
C PRO A 23 -20.85 -14.88 32.43
N PRO A 24 -20.17 -14.82 31.28
CA PRO A 24 -18.74 -15.06 31.22
C PRO A 24 -18.00 -14.00 32.06
N PRO A 25 -16.87 -14.34 32.69
CA PRO A 25 -16.06 -13.38 33.42
C PRO A 25 -15.59 -12.27 32.48
N ALA A 26 -15.72 -11.02 32.93
CA ALA A 26 -15.26 -9.84 32.25
C ALA A 26 -13.78 -10.01 31.86
N ALA A 27 -13.54 -10.17 30.55
CA ALA A 27 -12.21 -10.15 29.98
C ALA A 27 -11.59 -8.79 30.31
N ARG A 28 -10.66 -8.82 31.26
CA ARG A 28 -9.78 -7.70 31.60
C ARG A 28 -9.14 -7.20 30.29
N PRO A 29 -9.20 -5.90 29.96
CA PRO A 29 -8.52 -5.40 28.77
C PRO A 29 -7.03 -5.66 28.95
N ALA A 30 -6.48 -6.56 28.13
CA ALA A 30 -5.05 -6.67 27.96
C ALA A 30 -4.55 -5.30 27.47
N PRO A 31 -3.44 -4.76 28.01
CA PRO A 31 -2.84 -3.59 27.42
C PRO A 31 -2.55 -3.90 25.95
N ILE A 32 -3.17 -3.11 25.06
CA ILE A 32 -2.84 -3.07 23.64
C ILE A 32 -1.36 -2.71 23.61
N ASN A 33 -0.53 -3.73 23.44
CA ASN A 33 0.89 -3.58 23.25
C ASN A 33 1.03 -2.96 21.86
N THR A 34 1.09 -1.63 21.87
CA THR A 34 1.41 -0.78 20.73
C THR A 34 2.51 -1.43 19.92
N ALA A 35 2.14 -1.79 18.68
CA ALA A 35 3.02 -1.93 17.54
C ALA A 35 4.45 -2.37 17.88
N ARG A 36 4.63 -3.68 18.10
CA ARG A 36 5.88 -4.29 17.64
C ARG A 36 5.86 -4.18 16.12
N ILE A 37 6.43 -3.08 15.62
CA ILE A 37 6.95 -2.98 14.27
C ILE A 37 7.83 -4.20 14.13
N ARG A 38 7.31 -5.22 13.43
CA ARG A 38 8.05 -6.42 13.11
C ARG A 38 9.08 -5.98 12.07
N THR A 39 10.25 -5.59 12.54
CA THR A 39 11.46 -5.54 11.73
C THR A 39 11.73 -6.98 11.33
N GLU A 40 11.21 -7.38 10.16
CA GLU A 40 11.60 -8.65 9.53
C GLU A 40 13.10 -8.59 9.21
N PRO A 41 13.92 -9.48 9.77
CA PRO A 41 15.29 -9.66 9.35
C PRO A 41 15.32 -10.66 8.19
N GLY A 42 15.97 -10.31 7.08
CA GLY A 42 16.44 -11.31 6.12
C GLY A 42 15.61 -11.49 4.85
N VAL A 43 15.40 -10.41 4.11
CA VAL A 43 15.67 -10.49 2.67
C VAL A 43 16.85 -9.55 2.48
N ALA A 44 17.89 -9.97 1.76
CA ALA A 44 18.86 -9.03 1.21
C ALA A 44 18.07 -8.12 0.26
N ARG A 45 17.40 -7.12 0.81
CA ARG A 45 16.80 -6.02 0.07
C ARG A 45 17.98 -5.47 -0.68
N VAL A 46 17.97 -5.62 -2.01
CA VAL A 46 18.81 -4.84 -2.89
C VAL A 46 18.75 -3.43 -2.32
N GLY A 47 19.85 -3.00 -1.70
CA GLY A 47 19.83 -1.81 -0.84
C GLY A 47 19.21 -0.67 -1.63
N PRO A 48 18.42 0.18 -0.97
CA PRO A 48 17.82 1.30 -1.68
C PRO A 48 18.93 2.07 -2.39
N PRO A 49 18.73 2.44 -3.67
CA PRO A 49 19.78 2.96 -4.51
C PRO A 49 20.43 4.17 -3.85
N PRO A 50 21.75 4.36 -3.99
CA PRO A 50 22.47 5.36 -3.23
C PRO A 50 21.88 6.77 -3.46
N GLY A 51 21.32 7.36 -2.39
CA GLY A 51 20.67 8.66 -2.41
C GLY A 51 19.13 8.67 -2.44
N MET A 52 18.46 7.52 -2.53
CA MET A 52 17.01 7.36 -2.43
C MET A 52 16.64 6.32 -1.36
N THR A 53 15.48 6.45 -0.72
CA THR A 53 14.93 5.42 0.18
C THR A 53 13.95 4.51 -0.55
N ASP A 54 13.64 3.32 0.01
CA ASP A 54 12.60 2.43 -0.54
C ASP A 54 11.25 3.14 -0.72
N ALA A 55 10.93 4.10 0.17
CA ALA A 55 9.73 4.92 0.08
C ALA A 55 9.74 5.81 -1.16
N ASP A 56 10.88 6.46 -1.45
CA ASP A 56 11.05 7.31 -2.63
C ASP A 56 10.91 6.50 -3.92
N VAL A 57 11.47 5.28 -3.95
CA VAL A 57 11.32 4.36 -5.09
C VAL A 57 9.86 3.95 -5.29
N ASN A 58 9.11 3.70 -4.20
CA ASN A 58 7.69 3.37 -4.31
C ASN A 58 6.86 4.55 -4.84
N VAL A 59 7.15 5.77 -4.38
CA VAL A 59 6.52 7.00 -4.90
C VAL A 59 6.85 7.19 -6.39
N LEU A 60 8.11 6.98 -6.78
CA LEU A 60 8.54 7.04 -8.16
C LEU A 60 7.80 6.02 -9.03
N TYR A 61 7.64 4.78 -8.54
CA TYR A 61 6.89 3.75 -9.24
C TYR A 61 5.41 4.10 -9.38
N ALA A 62 4.77 4.63 -8.34
CA ALA A 62 3.39 5.10 -8.44
C ALA A 62 3.22 6.19 -9.51
N ASN A 63 4.17 7.12 -9.60
CA ASN A 63 4.21 8.13 -10.66
C ASN A 63 4.49 7.51 -12.04
N TYR A 64 5.35 6.50 -12.12
CA TYR A 64 5.63 5.74 -13.34
C TYR A 64 4.39 5.03 -13.88
N VAL A 65 3.63 4.35 -13.02
CA VAL A 65 2.39 3.67 -13.40
C VAL A 65 1.37 4.69 -13.91
N LYS A 66 1.12 5.76 -13.16
CA LYS A 66 0.23 6.85 -13.59
C LYS A 66 0.65 7.47 -14.92
N ALA A 67 1.95 7.67 -15.11
CA ALA A 67 2.50 8.21 -16.35
C ALA A 67 2.34 7.23 -17.52
N LYS A 68 2.54 5.92 -17.31
CA LYS A 68 2.31 4.88 -18.33
C LYS A 68 0.84 4.87 -18.75
N GLU A 69 -0.06 4.88 -17.77
CA GLU A 69 -1.50 4.90 -17.99
C GLU A 69 -1.92 6.16 -18.77
N ALA A 70 -1.32 7.31 -18.46
CA ALA A 70 -1.58 8.57 -19.16
C ALA A 70 -1.15 8.54 -20.64
N VAL A 71 -0.13 7.77 -21.00
CA VAL A 71 0.30 7.57 -22.40
C VAL A 71 -0.39 6.36 -23.06
N GLY A 72 -1.32 5.70 -22.37
CA GLY A 72 -2.05 4.53 -22.87
C GLY A 72 -1.25 3.22 -22.83
N GLU A 73 -0.09 3.20 -22.17
CA GLU A 73 0.70 1.98 -21.97
C GLU A 73 0.41 1.39 -20.57
N LYS A 74 0.45 0.05 -20.43
CA LYS A 74 0.29 -0.59 -19.12
C LYS A 74 1.64 -0.88 -18.50
N ALA A 75 1.80 -0.54 -17.22
CA ALA A 75 2.90 -1.04 -16.42
C ALA A 75 2.71 -2.55 -16.19
N GLY A 76 3.51 -3.36 -16.87
CA GLY A 76 3.44 -4.82 -16.77
C GLY A 76 4.05 -5.38 -15.48
N PRO A 77 3.78 -6.66 -15.16
CA PRO A 77 4.47 -7.36 -14.09
C PRO A 77 5.99 -7.36 -14.40
N GLY A 78 6.76 -6.72 -13.52
CA GLY A 78 8.22 -6.55 -13.68
C GLY A 78 8.67 -5.12 -14.03
N SER A 79 7.76 -4.17 -14.30
CA SER A 79 8.14 -2.76 -14.47
C SER A 79 8.84 -2.19 -13.25
N TYR A 80 8.45 -2.60 -12.04
CA TYR A 80 9.10 -2.21 -10.78
C TYR A 80 10.55 -2.70 -10.70
N GLY A 81 10.80 -3.98 -11.01
CA GLY A 81 12.15 -4.55 -11.02
C GLY A 81 13.05 -3.89 -12.07
N LYS A 82 12.54 -3.63 -13.27
CA LYS A 82 13.27 -2.89 -14.32
C LYS A 82 13.60 -1.47 -13.88
N LEU A 83 12.65 -0.76 -13.26
CA LEU A 83 12.85 0.58 -12.73
C LEU A 83 13.99 0.58 -11.70
N LEU A 84 13.94 -0.32 -10.72
CA LEU A 84 15.00 -0.50 -9.73
C LEU A 84 16.36 -0.80 -10.35
N GLN A 85 16.41 -1.67 -11.34
CA GLN A 85 17.65 -2.03 -12.01
C GLN A 85 18.25 -0.84 -12.79
N THR A 86 17.42 -0.06 -13.47
CA THR A 86 17.85 1.17 -14.16
C THR A 86 18.39 2.20 -13.16
N ILE A 87 17.69 2.40 -12.05
CA ILE A 87 18.10 3.35 -11.01
C ILE A 87 19.43 2.92 -10.39
N ASN A 88 19.58 1.66 -10.01
CA ASN A 88 20.83 1.15 -9.43
C ASN A 88 22.02 1.20 -10.41
N ALA A 89 21.77 1.06 -11.72
CA ALA A 89 22.82 1.18 -12.73
C ALA A 89 23.21 2.63 -13.04
N GLN A 90 22.27 3.58 -12.94
CA GLN A 90 22.49 4.99 -13.26
C GLN A 90 22.96 5.83 -12.07
N ALA A 91 22.46 5.55 -10.87
CA ALA A 91 22.80 6.27 -9.65
C ALA A 91 24.32 6.43 -9.44
N PRO A 92 25.16 5.37 -9.48
CA PRO A 92 26.59 5.53 -9.24
C PRO A 92 27.28 6.39 -10.32
N LYS A 93 26.89 6.24 -11.60
CA LYS A 93 27.45 7.05 -12.70
C LYS A 93 27.14 8.54 -12.53
N ILE A 94 25.92 8.87 -12.12
CA ILE A 94 25.48 10.24 -11.92
C ILE A 94 26.12 10.83 -10.66
N MET A 95 26.24 10.05 -9.58
CA MET A 95 26.95 10.49 -8.38
C MET A 95 28.42 10.80 -8.66
N GLU A 96 29.10 9.94 -9.43
CA GLU A 96 30.51 10.16 -9.79
C GLU A 96 30.69 11.37 -10.70
N GLN A 97 29.85 11.49 -11.74
CA GLN A 97 29.91 12.59 -12.70
C GLN A 97 29.65 13.95 -12.06
N TYR A 98 28.67 14.02 -11.15
CA TYR A 98 28.27 15.27 -10.50
C TYR A 98 28.87 15.45 -9.10
N LYS A 99 29.72 14.52 -8.63
CA LYS A 99 30.26 14.47 -7.26
C LYS A 99 29.19 14.67 -6.18
N ALA A 100 28.05 14.03 -6.39
CA ALA A 100 26.86 14.18 -5.57
C ALA A 100 26.80 13.11 -4.46
N LYS A 101 26.17 13.44 -3.33
CA LYS A 101 25.95 12.51 -2.21
C LYS A 101 24.73 11.62 -2.40
N GLY A 102 23.86 11.96 -3.34
CA GLY A 102 22.70 11.17 -3.71
C GLY A 102 22.09 11.62 -5.02
N VAL A 103 21.07 10.90 -5.49
CA VAL A 103 20.36 11.21 -6.74
C VAL A 103 18.86 11.11 -6.50
N ASP A 104 18.13 12.16 -6.87
CA ASP A 104 16.68 12.19 -6.93
C ASP A 104 16.22 11.69 -8.30
N PHE A 105 15.40 10.65 -8.37
CA PHE A 105 14.81 10.22 -9.62
C PHE A 105 13.39 10.78 -9.73
N GLN A 106 13.02 11.24 -10.91
CA GLN A 106 11.70 11.82 -11.19
C GLN A 106 11.18 11.28 -12.52
N VAL A 107 9.95 10.78 -12.49
CA VAL A 107 9.24 10.37 -13.71
C VAL A 107 8.64 11.60 -14.37
N VAL A 108 8.90 11.76 -15.67
CA VAL A 108 8.28 12.80 -16.50
C VAL A 108 7.75 12.15 -17.77
N VAL A 109 6.60 12.62 -18.26
CA VAL A 109 6.10 12.23 -19.58
C VAL A 109 6.67 13.21 -20.60
N LYS A 110 7.40 12.73 -21.59
CA LYS A 110 7.98 13.53 -22.66
C LYS A 110 7.76 12.81 -23.99
N ASP A 111 7.28 13.50 -25.01
CA ASP A 111 7.07 12.94 -26.35
C ASP A 111 6.18 11.67 -26.35
N ASN A 112 5.10 11.68 -25.53
CA ASN A 112 4.25 10.50 -25.26
C ASN A 112 4.99 9.28 -24.67
N GLN A 113 6.18 9.48 -24.12
CA GLN A 113 6.97 8.44 -23.45
C GLN A 113 7.22 8.78 -21.99
N VAL A 114 7.25 7.74 -21.16
CA VAL A 114 7.59 7.88 -19.76
C VAL A 114 9.11 7.83 -19.62
N VAL A 115 9.71 8.98 -19.30
CA VAL A 115 11.16 9.16 -19.14
C VAL A 115 11.48 9.33 -17.66
N ILE A 116 12.53 8.67 -17.19
CA ILE A 116 13.05 8.85 -15.84
C ILE A 116 14.19 9.84 -15.92
N ARG A 117 14.05 10.98 -15.23
CA ARG A 117 15.13 11.94 -15.03
C ARG A 117 15.77 11.72 -13.68
N ALA A 118 17.07 11.96 -13.62
CA ALA A 118 17.84 11.93 -12.39
C ALA A 118 18.40 13.33 -12.11
N LYS A 119 18.26 13.79 -10.87
CA LYS A 119 18.77 15.06 -10.36
C LYS A 119 19.76 14.76 -9.23
N PRO A 120 21.06 15.05 -9.41
CA PRO A 120 22.04 14.89 -8.35
C PRO A 120 21.73 15.81 -7.15
N LYS A 121 21.92 15.31 -5.93
CA LYS A 121 21.84 16.07 -4.67
C LYS A 121 23.26 16.34 -4.16
N PRO A 122 23.64 17.61 -3.89
CA PRO A 122 24.97 17.97 -3.38
C PRO A 122 25.26 17.39 -1.98
#